data_AF-A0A7Y8FU06-F1
#
_entry.id   AF-A0A7Y8FU06-F1
#
_cell.length_a   1.000
_cell.length_b   1.000
_cell.length_c   1.000
_cell.angle_alpha   90.00
_cell.angle_beta   90.00
_cell.angle_gamma   90.00
#
_symmetry.space_group_name_H-M   'P 1'
#
loop_
_entity.id
_entity.type
_entity.pdbx_description
1 polymer ?
#
loop_
_entity_poly.entity_id
_entity_poly.type
_entity_poly.pdbx_seq_one_letter_code
_entity_poly.pdbx_strand_id
1 'polypeptide(L)'
;LRAAASELLGTDQRKGLLEALGRLVAVDAQRDHAWFEGPKGRRRSQALRVLSRDLLGLLRAARGVARQRLMLEDATRVAPWVDEVAATLQQERPDALPALSQRLRLALGDPGLSAEAHFCLVQLAEVLRLIDVGALTLAAVEAGRVPPGAPGALSWHRDIEQGVLGGLRSALAFLAVAAFWIFTDWPSGLGAVSISGVVLSLFAARENPSASGLNFLKGIALSIPIAGFVRFALLPGFDAFALLCVALGVPLFFASLCMSRAKLVATASAFCIFFVNNVGPSNLMSYDIAAFLNKAIATLVGVGIAVLVFRLIQLNPGERHYRRMFKASLFDLAQLTSRPLEQAESWFGGRMADRLIRLSRYSQTLPAERRTHWDNGLLGLDLGDELLELRASLAGSQGALAGERDNYLRQLAVILRHAGPGLATAGMLDGPSAALLQALEQPSGLTEQDREMARAAVLQLRFTWRKWCQRGI
;
A
#
# COMPACT_ATOMS: atom_id res chain seq x y z
N LEU A 1 15.47 -0.67 -4.56
CA LEU A 1 16.77 -0.01 -4.82
C LEU A 1 16.61 1.49 -5.11
N ARG A 2 16.04 1.91 -6.25
CA ARG A 2 15.86 3.36 -6.57
C ARG A 2 15.16 4.18 -5.48
N ALA A 3 14.08 3.66 -4.90
CA ALA A 3 13.39 4.34 -3.80
C ALA A 3 14.27 4.49 -2.56
N ALA A 4 14.98 3.44 -2.15
CA ALA A 4 15.94 3.51 -1.03
C ALA A 4 17.05 4.54 -1.30
N ALA A 5 17.55 4.64 -2.55
CA ALA A 5 18.52 5.66 -2.92
C ALA A 5 17.94 7.08 -2.82
N SER A 6 16.69 7.29 -3.24
CA SER A 6 15.97 8.55 -3.10
C SER A 6 15.81 8.94 -1.62
N GLU A 7 15.47 7.96 -0.77
CA GLU A 7 15.35 8.18 0.67
C GLU A 7 16.68 8.56 1.31
N LEU A 8 17.78 7.86 0.98
CA LEU A 8 19.13 8.12 1.50
C LEU A 8 19.61 9.57 1.23
N LEU A 9 19.28 10.09 0.05
CA LEU A 9 19.66 11.44 -0.37
C LEU A 9 18.73 12.51 0.19
N GLY A 10 17.55 12.14 0.70
CA GLY A 10 16.51 13.09 1.12
C GLY A 10 15.90 13.90 -0.05
N THR A 11 16.28 13.59 -1.29
CA THR A 11 15.77 14.24 -2.51
C THR A 11 14.45 13.59 -2.92
N ASP A 12 13.37 14.39 -3.01
CA ASP A 12 12.05 13.96 -3.49
C ASP A 12 11.41 12.78 -2.72
N GLN A 13 11.56 12.77 -1.38
CA GLN A 13 10.97 11.78 -0.44
C GLN A 13 9.49 11.49 -0.71
N ARG A 14 8.76 12.42 -1.33
CA ARG A 14 7.32 12.28 -1.56
C ARG A 14 7.03 11.33 -2.72
N LYS A 15 7.75 11.44 -3.83
CA LYS A 15 7.42 10.69 -5.07
C LYS A 15 8.00 9.29 -5.06
N GLY A 16 9.27 9.14 -4.68
CA GLY A 16 9.97 7.85 -4.63
C GLY A 16 9.33 6.87 -3.63
N LEU A 17 9.05 7.34 -2.42
CA LEU A 17 8.38 6.56 -1.38
C LEU A 17 6.99 6.09 -1.81
N LEU A 18 6.16 6.99 -2.35
CA LEU A 18 4.80 6.66 -2.78
C LEU A 18 4.77 5.62 -3.89
N GLU A 19 5.68 5.74 -4.85
CA GLU A 19 5.79 4.74 -5.91
C GLU A 19 6.19 3.37 -5.35
N ALA A 20 7.15 3.34 -4.41
CA ALA A 20 7.56 2.10 -3.76
C ALA A 20 6.44 1.47 -2.91
N LEU A 21 5.79 2.25 -2.07
CA LEU A 21 4.65 1.80 -1.25
C LEU A 21 3.48 1.34 -2.12
N GLY A 22 3.19 2.06 -3.22
CA GLY A 22 2.16 1.67 -4.18
C GLY A 22 2.46 0.34 -4.86
N ARG A 23 3.72 0.10 -5.26
CA ARG A 23 4.16 -1.20 -5.80
C ARG A 23 4.08 -2.31 -4.74
N LEU A 24 4.46 -2.04 -3.50
CA LEU A 24 4.35 -3.00 -2.39
C LEU A 24 2.89 -3.41 -2.14
N VAL A 25 1.97 -2.44 -2.12
CA VAL A 25 0.53 -2.68 -1.99
C VAL A 25 0.00 -3.50 -3.18
N ALA A 26 0.46 -3.23 -4.39
CA ALA A 26 0.09 -4.02 -5.58
C ALA A 26 0.60 -5.47 -5.50
N VAL A 27 1.81 -5.69 -5.01
CA VAL A 27 2.37 -7.03 -4.78
C VAL A 27 1.59 -7.76 -3.68
N ASP A 28 1.22 -7.09 -2.59
CA ASP A 28 0.40 -7.68 -1.53
C ASP A 28 -1.02 -8.03 -2.01
N ALA A 29 -1.57 -7.31 -2.99
CA ALA A 29 -2.82 -7.70 -3.63
C ALA A 29 -2.68 -8.99 -4.48
N GLN A 30 -1.54 -9.19 -5.15
CA GLN A 30 -1.27 -10.43 -5.89
C GLN A 30 -1.09 -11.65 -4.97
N ARG A 31 -0.64 -11.43 -3.73
CA ARG A 31 -0.52 -12.47 -2.70
C ARG A 31 -1.83 -13.24 -2.48
N ASP A 32 -2.97 -12.53 -2.50
CA ASP A 32 -4.28 -13.13 -2.25
C ASP A 32 -4.69 -14.04 -3.42
N HIS A 33 -4.27 -13.72 -4.65
CA HIS A 33 -4.44 -14.59 -5.81
C HIS A 33 -3.52 -15.81 -5.75
N ALA A 34 -2.24 -15.62 -5.39
CA ALA A 34 -1.26 -16.69 -5.28
C ALA A 34 -1.69 -17.78 -4.30
N TRP A 35 -2.46 -17.43 -3.26
CA TRP A 35 -3.01 -18.40 -2.31
C TRP A 35 -3.84 -19.52 -2.98
N PHE A 36 -4.52 -19.20 -4.09
CA PHE A 36 -5.38 -20.14 -4.83
C PHE A 36 -4.63 -20.96 -5.88
N GLU A 37 -3.33 -20.74 -6.11
CA GLU A 37 -2.48 -21.50 -7.06
C GLU A 37 -1.97 -22.84 -6.49
N GLY A 38 -2.67 -23.41 -5.51
CA GLY A 38 -2.29 -24.68 -4.86
C GLY A 38 -1.17 -24.56 -3.81
N PRO A 39 -0.50 -25.67 -3.44
CA PRO A 39 0.44 -25.70 -2.31
C PRO A 39 1.67 -24.78 -2.48
N LYS A 40 2.22 -24.70 -3.70
CA LYS A 40 3.33 -23.78 -4.00
C LYS A 40 2.89 -22.32 -3.94
N GLY A 41 1.68 -22.02 -4.42
CA GLY A 41 1.06 -20.70 -4.32
C GLY A 41 0.91 -20.20 -2.88
N ARG A 42 0.47 -21.06 -1.95
CA ARG A 42 0.40 -20.72 -0.51
C ARG A 42 1.76 -20.40 0.10
N ARG A 43 2.82 -21.13 -0.31
CA ARG A 43 4.20 -20.84 0.14
C ARG A 43 4.71 -19.52 -0.42
N ARG A 44 4.45 -19.23 -1.70
CA ARG A 44 4.73 -17.92 -2.32
C ARG A 44 4.00 -16.80 -1.58
N SER A 45 2.73 -16.99 -1.26
CA SER A 45 1.93 -16.05 -0.49
C SER A 45 2.56 -15.73 0.88
N GLN A 46 3.13 -16.72 1.57
CA GLN A 46 3.86 -16.51 2.81
C GLN A 46 5.21 -15.81 2.59
N ALA A 47 5.98 -16.22 1.58
CA ALA A 47 7.26 -15.60 1.24
C ALA A 47 7.10 -14.12 0.84
N LEU A 48 6.03 -13.77 0.14
CA LEU A 48 5.67 -12.39 -0.21
C LEU A 48 5.45 -11.52 1.03
N ARG A 49 4.96 -12.07 2.16
CA ARG A 49 4.83 -11.30 3.41
C ARG A 49 6.18 -10.92 4.00
N VAL A 50 7.13 -11.87 3.94
CA VAL A 50 8.52 -11.64 4.37
C VAL A 50 9.16 -10.57 3.51
N LEU A 51 9.03 -10.71 2.18
CA LEU A 51 9.54 -9.72 1.23
C LEU A 51 8.96 -8.32 1.49
N SER A 52 7.65 -8.20 1.69
CA SER A 52 7.03 -6.91 2.02
C SER A 52 7.56 -6.30 3.31
N ARG A 53 7.77 -7.10 4.37
CA ARG A 53 8.39 -6.65 5.62
C ARG A 53 9.82 -6.16 5.37
N ASP A 54 10.64 -6.96 4.70
CA ASP A 54 12.06 -6.64 4.49
C ASP A 54 12.23 -5.38 3.62
N LEU A 55 11.36 -5.19 2.62
CA LEU A 55 11.36 -3.98 1.79
C LEU A 55 10.90 -2.74 2.58
N LEU A 56 9.95 -2.87 3.50
CA LEU A 56 9.57 -1.78 4.42
C LEU A 56 10.71 -1.45 5.39
N GLY A 57 11.39 -2.47 5.93
CA GLY A 57 12.57 -2.30 6.77
C GLY A 57 13.72 -1.60 6.03
N LEU A 58 13.94 -1.95 4.76
CA LEU A 58 14.93 -1.27 3.90
C LEU A 58 14.61 0.22 3.73
N LEU A 59 13.36 0.56 3.45
CA LEU A 59 12.93 1.96 3.30
C LEU A 59 13.05 2.71 4.64
N ARG A 60 12.73 2.06 5.75
CA ARG A 60 12.90 2.58 7.11
C ARG A 60 14.37 2.91 7.41
N ALA A 61 15.27 1.96 7.18
CA ALA A 61 16.71 2.13 7.42
C ALA A 61 17.29 3.26 6.55
N ALA A 62 16.92 3.31 5.26
CA ALA A 62 17.35 4.37 4.35
C ALA A 62 16.90 5.76 4.81
N ARG A 63 15.66 5.87 5.33
CA ARG A 63 15.13 7.10 5.92
C ARG A 63 15.81 7.45 7.24
N GLY A 64 16.15 6.45 8.06
CA GLY A 64 16.94 6.62 9.28
C GLY A 64 18.29 7.29 9.02
N VAL A 65 19.03 6.82 8.00
CA VAL A 65 20.29 7.44 7.55
C VAL A 65 20.09 8.90 7.15
N ALA A 66 19.08 9.18 6.31
CA ALA A 66 18.81 10.55 5.87
C ALA A 66 18.44 11.50 7.02
N ARG A 67 17.68 11.02 8.01
CA ARG A 67 17.36 11.80 9.22
C ARG A 67 18.58 12.03 10.10
N GLN A 68 19.44 11.03 10.28
CA GLN A 68 20.68 11.15 11.04
C GLN A 68 21.64 12.18 10.42
N ARG A 69 21.76 12.20 9.09
CA ARG A 69 22.59 13.19 8.39
C ARG A 69 22.22 14.63 8.73
N LEU A 70 20.94 14.91 8.99
CA LEU A 70 20.46 16.24 9.35
C LEU A 70 20.86 16.66 10.78
N MET A 71 21.32 15.73 11.61
CA MET A 71 21.77 15.97 12.98
C MET A 71 23.29 16.03 13.11
N LEU A 72 24.04 15.65 12.07
CA LEU A 72 25.50 15.70 12.09
C LEU A 72 25.98 17.15 12.05
N GLU A 73 26.88 17.51 12.97
CA GLU A 73 27.59 18.79 12.93
C GLU A 73 28.58 18.84 11.75
N ASP A 74 29.25 17.72 11.48
CA ASP A 74 30.14 17.54 10.33
C ASP A 74 29.77 16.28 9.52
N ALA A 75 29.27 16.49 8.31
CA ALA A 75 28.88 15.42 7.39
C ALA A 75 30.00 14.98 6.43
N THR A 76 31.18 15.59 6.47
CA THR A 76 32.26 15.36 5.47
C THR A 76 32.74 13.91 5.42
N ARG A 77 32.79 13.23 6.56
CA ARG A 77 33.22 11.82 6.66
C ARG A 77 32.14 10.82 6.25
N VAL A 78 30.86 11.21 6.30
CA VAL A 78 29.71 10.31 6.04
C VAL A 78 29.14 10.51 4.64
N ALA A 79 29.11 11.75 4.15
CA ALA A 79 28.50 12.10 2.86
C ALA A 79 29.05 11.28 1.67
N PRO A 80 30.36 11.05 1.52
CA PRO A 80 30.90 10.25 0.41
C PRO A 80 30.35 8.82 0.39
N TRP A 81 30.20 8.19 1.56
CA TRP A 81 29.64 6.84 1.67
C TRP A 81 28.18 6.79 1.26
N VAL A 82 27.39 7.76 1.72
CA VAL A 82 25.96 7.81 1.39
C VAL A 82 25.76 8.08 -0.09
N ASP A 83 26.55 8.98 -0.68
CA ASP A 83 26.47 9.30 -2.11
C ASP A 83 26.93 8.13 -2.99
N GLU A 84 28.00 7.41 -2.60
CA GLU A 84 28.46 6.21 -3.31
C GLU A 84 27.44 5.07 -3.25
N VAL A 85 26.85 4.81 -2.07
CA VAL A 85 25.78 3.82 -1.92
C VAL A 85 24.55 4.23 -2.73
N ALA A 86 24.10 5.47 -2.60
CA ALA A 86 22.94 5.96 -3.36
C ALA A 86 23.15 5.87 -4.88
N ALA A 87 24.33 6.25 -5.38
CA ALA A 87 24.67 6.13 -6.79
C ALA A 87 24.65 4.68 -7.28
N THR A 88 25.21 3.75 -6.49
CA THR A 88 25.21 2.31 -6.81
C THR A 88 23.79 1.75 -6.88
N LEU A 89 22.91 2.17 -5.97
CA LEU A 89 21.50 1.77 -5.93
C LEU A 89 20.68 2.38 -7.08
N GLN A 90 20.99 3.61 -7.50
CA GLN A 90 20.35 4.26 -8.65
C GLN A 90 20.75 3.60 -9.97
N GLN A 91 22.01 3.17 -10.09
CA GLN A 91 22.56 2.48 -11.26
C GLN A 91 22.19 1.00 -11.34
N GLU A 92 21.50 0.46 -10.32
CA GLU A 92 21.06 -0.95 -10.26
C GLU A 92 22.22 -1.93 -10.48
N ARG A 93 23.36 -1.68 -9.80
CA ARG A 93 24.57 -2.52 -9.84
C ARG A 93 24.67 -3.40 -8.60
N PRO A 94 23.94 -4.54 -8.50
CA PRO A 94 23.96 -5.39 -7.32
C PRO A 94 25.36 -6.00 -7.06
N ASP A 95 26.14 -6.24 -8.12
CA ASP A 95 27.47 -6.86 -8.02
C ASP A 95 28.49 -6.01 -7.25
N ALA A 96 28.28 -4.70 -7.17
CA ALA A 96 29.15 -3.78 -6.44
C ALA A 96 28.83 -3.67 -4.94
N LEU A 97 27.63 -4.12 -4.51
CA LEU A 97 27.16 -3.98 -3.13
C LEU A 97 28.00 -4.78 -2.10
N PRO A 98 28.46 -6.02 -2.37
CA PRO A 98 29.28 -6.76 -1.42
C PRO A 98 30.61 -6.07 -1.12
N ALA A 99 31.26 -5.53 -2.15
CA ALA A 99 32.52 -4.80 -2.00
C ALA A 99 32.33 -3.50 -1.20
N LEU A 100 31.23 -2.78 -1.43
CA LEU A 100 30.87 -1.59 -0.65
C LEU A 100 30.60 -1.93 0.82
N SER A 101 29.86 -3.02 1.08
CA SER A 101 29.57 -3.49 2.44
C SER A 101 30.86 -3.83 3.20
N GLN A 102 31.82 -4.49 2.56
CA GLN A 102 33.12 -4.79 3.16
C GLN A 102 33.91 -3.52 3.47
N ARG A 103 33.99 -2.58 2.52
CA ARG A 103 34.67 -1.29 2.69
C ARG A 103 34.04 -0.47 3.83
N LEU A 104 32.72 -0.45 3.93
CA LEU A 104 32.00 0.25 4.99
C LEU A 104 32.25 -0.37 6.38
N ARG A 105 32.32 -1.70 6.49
CA ARG A 105 32.69 -2.38 7.73
C ARG A 105 34.10 -2.03 8.19
N LEU A 106 35.05 -1.86 7.27
CA LEU A 106 36.40 -1.40 7.61
C LEU A 106 36.39 0.05 8.10
N ALA A 107 35.61 0.92 7.46
CA ALA A 107 35.47 2.32 7.88
C ALA A 107 34.86 2.47 9.27
N LEU A 108 33.92 1.59 9.65
CA LEU A 108 33.33 1.55 11.00
C LEU A 108 34.37 1.29 12.11
N GLY A 109 35.52 0.71 11.77
CA GLY A 109 36.63 0.48 12.71
C GLY A 109 37.56 1.68 12.91
N ASP A 110 37.32 2.83 12.26
CA ASP A 110 38.15 4.03 12.44
C ASP A 110 37.89 4.68 13.81
N PRO A 111 38.87 4.71 14.74
CA PRO A 111 38.71 5.33 16.05
C PRO A 111 38.57 6.87 16.00
N GLY A 112 38.82 7.50 14.85
CA GLY A 112 38.62 8.93 14.64
C GLY A 112 37.18 9.34 14.28
N LEU A 113 36.21 8.41 14.28
CA LEU A 113 34.81 8.72 14.03
C LEU A 113 34.14 9.28 15.29
N SER A 114 33.35 10.35 15.14
CA SER A 114 32.42 10.75 16.21
C SER A 114 31.34 9.68 16.38
N ALA A 115 30.71 9.62 17.55
CA ALA A 115 29.65 8.65 17.83
C ALA A 115 28.47 8.78 16.85
N GLU A 116 28.11 10.01 16.46
CA GLU A 116 27.03 10.30 15.51
C GLU A 116 27.39 9.84 14.09
N ALA A 117 28.64 10.06 13.68
CA ALA A 117 29.14 9.61 12.38
C ALA A 117 29.22 8.06 12.34
N HIS A 118 29.72 7.44 13.40
CA HIS A 118 29.74 5.98 13.55
C HIS A 118 28.33 5.40 13.43
N PHE A 119 27.36 5.93 14.20
CA PHE A 119 25.96 5.49 14.13
C PHE A 119 25.36 5.63 12.72
N CYS A 120 25.62 6.75 12.04
CA CYS A 120 25.12 6.94 10.68
C CYS A 120 25.67 5.90 9.69
N LEU A 121 26.95 5.53 9.83
CA LEU A 121 27.57 4.46 9.03
C LEU A 121 27.05 3.08 9.41
N VAL A 122 26.70 2.82 10.68
CA VAL A 122 26.05 1.57 11.11
C VAL A 122 24.68 1.42 10.46
N GLN A 123 23.87 2.48 10.47
CA GLN A 123 22.57 2.50 9.78
C GLN A 123 22.73 2.32 8.26
N LEU A 124 23.77 2.88 7.65
CA LEU A 124 24.09 2.67 6.24
C LEU A 124 24.50 1.22 5.94
N ALA A 125 25.23 0.57 6.86
CA ALA A 125 25.58 -0.84 6.76
C ALA A 125 24.34 -1.74 6.88
N GLU A 126 23.39 -1.34 7.73
CA GLU A 126 22.10 -2.02 7.87
C GLU A 126 21.27 -1.93 6.58
N VAL A 127 21.28 -0.79 5.88
CA VAL A 127 20.65 -0.65 4.55
C VAL A 127 21.22 -1.68 3.56
N LEU A 128 22.56 -1.82 3.50
CA LEU A 128 23.19 -2.82 2.62
C LEU A 128 22.82 -4.25 3.02
N ARG A 129 22.83 -4.55 4.33
CA ARG A 129 22.43 -5.86 4.85
C ARG A 129 20.98 -6.21 4.49
N LEU A 130 20.06 -5.25 4.61
CA LEU A 130 18.64 -5.44 4.27
C LEU A 130 18.42 -5.64 2.77
N ILE A 131 19.28 -5.09 1.91
CA ILE A 131 19.24 -5.38 0.47
C ILE A 131 19.60 -6.84 0.21
N ASP A 132 20.66 -7.35 0.84
CA ASP A 132 21.06 -8.76 0.71
C ASP A 132 19.96 -9.70 1.22
N VAL A 133 19.35 -9.39 2.36
CA VAL A 133 18.20 -10.13 2.90
C VAL A 133 17.02 -10.08 1.92
N GLY A 134 16.71 -8.92 1.35
CA GLY A 134 15.64 -8.76 0.36
C GLY A 134 15.88 -9.56 -0.91
N ALA A 135 17.13 -9.70 -1.36
CA ALA A 135 17.48 -10.54 -2.51
C ALA A 135 17.26 -12.03 -2.21
N LEU A 136 17.63 -12.48 -1.00
CA LEU A 136 17.38 -13.86 -0.56
C LEU A 136 15.88 -14.16 -0.45
N THR A 137 15.08 -13.23 0.04
CA THR A 137 13.63 -13.43 0.15
C THR A 137 12.93 -13.37 -1.20
N LEU A 138 13.41 -12.57 -2.15
CA LEU A 138 12.95 -12.62 -3.54
C LEU A 138 13.22 -13.99 -4.17
N ALA A 139 14.43 -14.54 -4.01
CA ALA A 139 14.77 -15.87 -4.49
C ALA A 139 13.88 -16.97 -3.84
N ALA A 140 13.52 -16.80 -2.57
CA ALA A 140 12.58 -17.70 -1.89
C ALA A 140 11.16 -17.63 -2.47
N VAL A 141 10.68 -16.44 -2.86
CA VAL A 141 9.40 -16.25 -3.55
C VAL A 141 9.41 -16.99 -4.89
N GLU A 142 10.46 -16.81 -5.70
CA GLU A 142 10.59 -17.46 -7.01
C GLU A 142 10.57 -18.99 -6.87
N ALA A 143 11.33 -19.51 -5.90
CA ALA A 143 11.42 -20.94 -5.60
C ALA A 143 10.18 -21.52 -4.88
N GLY A 144 9.25 -20.69 -4.39
CA GLY A 144 8.09 -21.12 -3.61
C GLY A 144 8.46 -21.75 -2.25
N ARG A 145 9.50 -21.21 -1.60
CA ARG A 145 9.96 -21.60 -0.27
C ARG A 145 9.56 -20.55 0.75
N VAL A 146 9.29 -20.97 1.99
CA VAL A 146 8.91 -20.05 3.07
C VAL A 146 10.18 -19.71 3.85
N PRO A 147 10.63 -18.43 3.85
CA PRO A 147 11.72 -18.02 4.72
C PRO A 147 11.33 -18.19 6.19
N PRO A 148 12.28 -18.52 7.08
CA PRO A 148 12.03 -18.57 8.52
C PRO A 148 11.59 -17.21 9.06
N GLY A 149 10.74 -17.20 10.10
CA GLY A 149 10.26 -15.97 10.73
C GLY A 149 9.23 -15.20 9.89
N ALA A 150 8.35 -15.91 9.17
CA ALA A 150 7.31 -15.29 8.37
C ALA A 150 6.32 -14.50 9.26
N PRO A 151 6.23 -13.17 9.10
CA PRO A 151 5.34 -12.35 9.91
C PRO A 151 3.87 -12.62 9.56
N GLY A 152 2.97 -12.12 10.39
CA GLY A 152 1.55 -12.00 10.03
C GLY A 152 1.36 -11.22 8.72
N ALA A 153 0.20 -11.37 8.08
CA ALA A 153 -0.14 -10.57 6.90
C ALA A 153 -0.10 -9.07 7.23
N LEU A 154 0.23 -8.22 6.23
CA LEU A 154 0.13 -6.76 6.39
C LEU A 154 -1.27 -6.39 6.87
N SER A 155 -1.35 -5.60 7.94
CA SER A 155 -2.64 -5.13 8.44
C SER A 155 -3.12 -3.97 7.58
N TRP A 156 -4.33 -4.10 7.04
CA TRP A 156 -4.99 -3.02 6.31
C TRP A 156 -5.74 -2.09 7.25
N HIS A 157 -5.79 -0.81 6.93
CA HIS A 157 -6.72 0.09 7.60
C HIS A 157 -8.14 -0.16 7.09
N ARG A 158 -9.04 -0.60 7.97
CA ARG A 158 -10.44 -0.78 7.65
C ARG A 158 -11.20 0.52 7.92
N ASP A 159 -11.50 1.26 6.87
CA ASP A 159 -12.40 2.40 6.97
C ASP A 159 -13.86 1.94 6.88
N ILE A 160 -14.44 1.64 8.05
CA ILE A 160 -15.83 1.18 8.17
C ILE A 160 -16.82 2.25 7.71
N GLU A 161 -16.54 3.54 7.91
CA GLU A 161 -17.45 4.62 7.50
C GLU A 161 -17.58 4.63 5.97
N GLN A 162 -16.45 4.63 5.27
CA GLN A 162 -16.46 4.59 3.80
C GLN A 162 -17.07 3.28 3.28
N GLY A 163 -16.84 2.16 3.96
CA GLY A 163 -17.48 0.88 3.66
C GLY A 163 -19.01 0.95 3.74
N VAL A 164 -19.55 1.50 4.83
CA VAL A 164 -21.00 1.65 5.05
C VAL A 164 -21.61 2.63 4.04
N LEU A 165 -20.98 3.78 3.80
CA LEU A 165 -21.45 4.75 2.80
C LEU A 165 -21.43 4.17 1.38
N GLY A 166 -20.37 3.43 1.04
CA GLY A 166 -20.27 2.73 -0.24
C GLY A 166 -21.34 1.65 -0.41
N GLY A 167 -21.63 0.91 0.66
CA GLY A 167 -22.71 -0.07 0.73
C GLY A 167 -24.08 0.58 0.56
N LEU A 168 -24.38 1.66 1.29
CA LEU A 168 -25.65 2.37 1.21
C LEU A 168 -25.88 2.96 -0.19
N ARG A 169 -24.87 3.57 -0.79
CA ARG A 169 -24.93 4.06 -2.19
C ARG A 169 -25.28 2.93 -3.16
N SER A 170 -24.65 1.76 -2.98
CA SER A 170 -24.88 0.60 -3.83
C SER A 170 -26.28 0.02 -3.63
N ALA A 171 -26.75 -0.03 -2.38
CA ALA A 171 -28.11 -0.46 -2.06
C ALA A 171 -29.16 0.48 -2.70
N LEU A 172 -28.97 1.79 -2.62
CA LEU A 172 -29.84 2.78 -3.27
C LEU A 172 -29.87 2.60 -4.79
N ALA A 173 -28.72 2.38 -5.42
CA ALA A 173 -28.65 2.12 -6.86
C ALA A 173 -29.42 0.86 -7.25
N PHE A 174 -29.21 -0.23 -6.50
CA PHE A 174 -29.86 -1.51 -6.76
C PHE A 174 -31.38 -1.42 -6.59
N LEU A 175 -31.83 -0.77 -5.50
CA LEU A 175 -33.26 -0.54 -5.24
C LEU A 175 -33.90 0.33 -6.31
N ALA A 176 -33.21 1.34 -6.84
CA ALA A 176 -33.72 2.17 -7.93
C ALA A 176 -33.95 1.37 -9.22
N VAL A 177 -33.01 0.49 -9.59
CA VAL A 177 -33.17 -0.38 -10.77
C VAL A 177 -34.28 -1.40 -10.56
N ALA A 178 -34.37 -2.00 -9.36
CA ALA A 178 -35.42 -2.95 -9.01
C ALA A 178 -36.80 -2.30 -9.02
N ALA A 179 -36.95 -1.11 -8.43
CA ALA A 179 -38.20 -0.36 -8.44
C ALA A 179 -38.62 0.01 -9.87
N PHE A 180 -37.67 0.46 -10.71
CA PHE A 180 -37.93 0.72 -12.12
C PHE A 180 -38.45 -0.53 -12.86
N TRP A 181 -37.82 -1.68 -12.64
CA TRP A 181 -38.25 -2.93 -13.25
C TRP A 181 -39.66 -3.33 -12.82
N ILE A 182 -39.95 -3.29 -11.51
CA ILE A 182 -41.27 -3.64 -10.97
C ILE A 182 -42.35 -2.72 -11.53
N PHE A 183 -42.08 -1.41 -11.61
CA PHE A 183 -43.06 -0.43 -12.08
C PHE A 183 -43.34 -0.52 -13.58
N THR A 184 -42.32 -0.83 -14.38
CA THR A 184 -42.43 -0.90 -15.85
C THR A 184 -42.92 -2.25 -16.36
N ASP A 185 -42.98 -3.27 -15.49
CA ASP A 185 -43.20 -4.67 -15.85
C ASP A 185 -42.33 -5.11 -17.04
N TRP A 186 -41.09 -4.60 -17.09
CA TRP A 186 -40.24 -4.75 -18.26
C TRP A 186 -39.80 -6.21 -18.41
N PRO A 187 -40.12 -6.91 -19.52
CA PRO A 187 -39.91 -8.36 -19.62
C PRO A 187 -38.46 -8.82 -19.45
N SER A 188 -37.48 -7.97 -19.80
CA SER A 188 -36.05 -8.26 -19.62
C SER A 188 -35.41 -7.51 -18.44
N GLY A 189 -36.21 -6.80 -17.63
CA GLY A 189 -35.70 -5.97 -16.55
C GLY A 189 -35.02 -6.74 -15.42
N LEU A 190 -35.34 -8.04 -15.22
CA LEU A 190 -34.59 -8.89 -14.30
C LEU A 190 -33.10 -8.94 -14.66
N GLY A 191 -32.76 -8.99 -15.95
CA GLY A 191 -31.38 -8.95 -16.42
C GLY A 191 -30.68 -7.64 -16.06
N ALA A 192 -31.40 -6.51 -16.12
CA ALA A 192 -30.91 -5.20 -15.70
C ALA A 192 -30.60 -5.18 -14.18
N VAL A 193 -31.50 -5.72 -13.36
CA VAL A 193 -31.30 -5.83 -11.90
C VAL A 193 -30.10 -6.71 -11.57
N SER A 194 -30.00 -7.89 -12.18
CA SER A 194 -28.90 -8.83 -11.93
C SER A 194 -27.54 -8.22 -12.26
N ILE A 195 -27.38 -7.60 -13.44
CA ILE A 195 -26.08 -7.03 -13.80
C ILE A 195 -25.75 -5.79 -12.98
N SER A 196 -26.75 -5.01 -12.58
CA SER A 196 -26.54 -3.89 -11.65
C SER A 196 -25.93 -4.39 -10.35
N GLY A 197 -26.45 -5.47 -9.76
CA GLY A 197 -25.87 -6.06 -8.54
C GLY A 197 -24.41 -6.50 -8.69
N VAL A 198 -24.06 -7.10 -9.83
CA VAL A 198 -22.67 -7.50 -10.13
C VAL A 198 -21.77 -6.28 -10.28
N VAL A 199 -22.17 -5.26 -11.04
CA VAL A 199 -21.37 -4.04 -11.25
C VAL A 199 -21.20 -3.26 -9.96
N LEU A 200 -22.26 -3.15 -9.16
CA LEU A 200 -22.24 -2.47 -7.88
C LEU A 200 -21.30 -3.18 -6.90
N SER A 201 -21.37 -4.50 -6.77
CA SER A 201 -20.48 -5.26 -5.88
C SER A 201 -19.01 -5.25 -6.35
N LEU A 202 -18.77 -5.37 -7.66
CA LEU A 202 -17.42 -5.41 -8.23
C LEU A 202 -16.68 -4.07 -8.11
N PHE A 203 -17.40 -2.96 -8.24
CA PHE A 203 -16.78 -1.63 -8.30
C PHE A 203 -16.98 -0.77 -7.05
N ALA A 204 -17.89 -1.12 -6.12
CA ALA A 204 -18.15 -0.30 -4.93
C ALA A 204 -16.89 0.03 -4.11
N ALA A 205 -15.95 -0.91 -4.02
CA ALA A 205 -14.69 -0.74 -3.29
C ALA A 205 -13.54 -0.12 -4.12
N ARG A 206 -13.77 0.15 -5.42
CA ARG A 206 -12.76 0.82 -6.26
C ARG A 206 -12.71 2.30 -5.92
N GLU A 207 -11.52 2.86 -6.05
CA GLU A 207 -11.26 4.29 -5.80
C GLU A 207 -12.03 5.19 -6.75
N ASN A 208 -12.10 4.80 -8.03
CA ASN A 208 -12.92 5.48 -9.04
C ASN A 208 -13.93 4.49 -9.65
N PRO A 209 -15.06 4.27 -8.96
CA PRO A 209 -16.06 3.29 -9.37
C PRO A 209 -16.78 3.71 -10.67
N SER A 210 -16.95 5.01 -10.89
CA SER A 210 -17.62 5.53 -12.09
C SER A 210 -16.77 5.36 -13.35
N ALA A 211 -15.47 5.66 -13.30
CA ALA A 211 -14.57 5.44 -14.43
C ALA A 211 -14.42 3.95 -14.77
N SER A 212 -14.31 3.10 -13.73
CA SER A 212 -14.24 1.64 -13.90
C SER A 212 -15.52 1.09 -14.52
N GLY A 213 -16.68 1.50 -13.99
CA GLY A 213 -17.98 1.10 -14.52
C GLY A 213 -18.24 1.63 -15.93
N LEU A 214 -17.76 2.82 -16.29
CA LEU A 214 -17.88 3.36 -17.66
C LEU A 214 -17.04 2.53 -18.66
N ASN A 215 -15.83 2.14 -18.29
CA ASN A 215 -15.01 1.27 -19.13
C ASN A 215 -15.64 -0.12 -19.29
N PHE A 216 -16.27 -0.63 -18.23
CA PHE A 216 -17.06 -1.87 -18.29
C PHE A 216 -18.26 -1.72 -19.23
N LEU A 217 -19.04 -0.64 -19.11
CA LEU A 217 -20.17 -0.31 -19.97
C LEU A 217 -19.76 -0.22 -21.46
N LYS A 218 -18.61 0.40 -21.76
CA LYS A 218 -18.07 0.44 -23.13
C LYS A 218 -17.83 -0.96 -23.69
N GLY A 219 -17.30 -1.87 -22.88
CA GLY A 219 -17.05 -3.26 -23.31
C GLY A 219 -18.34 -4.01 -23.62
N ILE A 220 -19.37 -3.81 -22.79
CA ILE A 220 -20.73 -4.33 -23.04
C ILE A 220 -21.27 -3.77 -24.35
N ALA A 221 -21.21 -2.44 -24.53
CA ALA A 221 -21.71 -1.77 -25.73
C ALA A 221 -21.01 -2.27 -27.01
N LEU A 222 -19.69 -2.47 -26.98
CA LEU A 222 -18.93 -3.03 -28.09
C LEU A 222 -19.27 -4.50 -28.37
N SER A 223 -19.64 -5.27 -27.34
CA SER A 223 -19.99 -6.68 -27.49
C SER A 223 -21.29 -6.90 -28.27
N ILE A 224 -22.24 -5.97 -28.18
CA ILE A 224 -23.58 -6.10 -28.79
C ILE A 224 -23.52 -6.23 -30.32
N PRO A 225 -22.92 -5.29 -31.08
CA PRO A 225 -22.90 -5.39 -32.55
C PRO A 225 -22.10 -6.60 -33.02
N ILE A 226 -20.98 -6.93 -32.36
CA ILE A 226 -20.14 -8.06 -32.75
C ILE A 226 -20.83 -9.40 -32.44
N ALA A 227 -21.46 -9.53 -31.26
CA ALA A 227 -22.25 -10.70 -30.91
C ALA A 227 -23.49 -10.84 -31.79
N GLY A 228 -24.15 -9.72 -32.13
CA GLY A 228 -25.28 -9.70 -33.04
C GLY A 228 -24.89 -10.19 -34.44
N PHE A 229 -23.76 -9.72 -34.97
CA PHE A 229 -23.23 -10.21 -36.24
C PHE A 229 -22.93 -11.72 -36.19
N VAL A 230 -22.24 -12.19 -35.16
CA VAL A 230 -21.96 -13.63 -34.99
C VAL A 230 -23.26 -14.44 -34.87
N ARG A 231 -24.20 -13.99 -34.03
CA ARG A 231 -25.45 -14.69 -33.77
C ARG A 231 -26.39 -14.73 -34.97
N PHE A 232 -26.57 -13.64 -35.70
CA PHE A 232 -27.60 -13.55 -36.73
C PHE A 232 -27.07 -13.71 -38.16
N ALA A 233 -25.78 -13.44 -38.41
CA ALA A 233 -25.20 -13.55 -39.76
C ALA A 233 -24.36 -14.82 -39.94
N LEU A 234 -23.56 -15.22 -38.94
CA LEU A 234 -22.66 -16.37 -39.07
C LEU A 234 -23.33 -17.68 -38.63
N LEU A 235 -23.82 -17.73 -37.39
CA LEU A 235 -24.30 -18.97 -36.79
C LEU A 235 -25.44 -19.69 -37.52
N PRO A 236 -26.41 -19.02 -38.18
CA PRO A 236 -27.45 -19.73 -38.94
C PRO A 236 -26.92 -20.57 -40.10
N GLY A 237 -25.74 -20.24 -40.63
CA GLY A 237 -25.08 -20.97 -41.72
C GLY A 237 -24.00 -21.95 -41.25
N PHE A 238 -23.77 -22.08 -39.95
CA PHE A 238 -22.71 -22.93 -39.40
C PHE A 238 -23.28 -24.24 -38.88
N ASP A 239 -22.75 -25.35 -39.38
CA ASP A 239 -23.20 -26.72 -39.09
C ASP A 239 -22.16 -27.56 -38.32
N ALA A 240 -20.94 -27.04 -38.15
CA ALA A 240 -19.83 -27.73 -37.50
C ALA A 240 -19.35 -27.01 -36.23
N PHE A 241 -18.96 -27.80 -35.23
CA PHE A 241 -18.36 -27.31 -33.99
C PHE A 241 -17.10 -26.45 -34.24
N ALA A 242 -16.28 -26.82 -35.22
CA ALA A 242 -15.09 -26.04 -35.58
C ALA A 242 -15.44 -24.61 -36.03
N LEU A 243 -16.53 -24.43 -36.77
CA LEU A 243 -16.99 -23.10 -37.19
C LEU A 243 -17.50 -22.29 -36.01
N LEU A 244 -18.18 -22.91 -35.04
CA LEU A 244 -18.55 -22.27 -33.77
C LEU A 244 -17.30 -21.82 -32.99
N CYS A 245 -16.26 -22.66 -32.93
CA CYS A 245 -14.98 -22.29 -32.30
C CYS A 245 -14.33 -21.07 -32.96
N VAL A 246 -14.36 -20.97 -34.29
CA VAL A 246 -13.83 -19.80 -35.01
C VAL A 246 -14.71 -18.57 -34.75
N ALA A 247 -16.04 -18.72 -34.81
CA ALA A 247 -17.01 -17.64 -34.59
C ALA A 247 -16.84 -16.96 -33.23
N LEU A 248 -16.63 -17.77 -32.18
CA LEU A 248 -16.42 -17.29 -30.83
C LEU A 248 -14.95 -16.93 -30.56
N GLY A 249 -14.03 -17.74 -31.06
CA GLY A 249 -12.61 -17.67 -30.75
C GLY A 249 -11.93 -16.45 -31.32
N VAL A 250 -12.27 -16.03 -32.54
CA VAL A 250 -11.61 -14.87 -33.18
C VAL A 250 -11.87 -13.57 -32.40
N PRO A 251 -13.13 -13.17 -32.11
CA PRO A 251 -13.38 -11.98 -31.29
C PRO A 251 -12.80 -12.08 -29.88
N LEU A 252 -12.89 -13.25 -29.24
CA LEU A 252 -12.35 -13.47 -27.91
C LEU A 252 -10.82 -13.37 -27.88
N PHE A 253 -10.13 -13.88 -28.90
CA PHE A 253 -8.67 -13.80 -29.01
C PHE A 253 -8.18 -12.34 -29.04
N PHE A 254 -8.79 -11.50 -29.89
CA PHE A 254 -8.42 -10.09 -29.97
C PHE A 254 -8.77 -9.31 -28.70
N ALA A 255 -9.91 -9.64 -28.07
CA ALA A 255 -10.27 -9.04 -26.79
C ALA A 255 -9.31 -9.45 -25.68
N SER A 256 -8.93 -10.74 -25.59
CA SER A 256 -7.93 -11.23 -24.65
C SER A 256 -6.55 -10.59 -24.87
N LEU A 257 -6.14 -10.34 -26.12
CA LEU A 257 -4.91 -9.60 -26.41
C LEU A 257 -4.97 -8.15 -25.88
N CYS A 258 -6.14 -7.51 -25.95
CA CYS A 258 -6.35 -6.20 -25.35
C CYS A 258 -6.24 -6.21 -23.82
N MET A 259 -6.54 -7.34 -23.15
CA MET A 259 -6.41 -7.46 -21.68
C MET A 259 -4.97 -7.32 -21.19
N SER A 260 -3.97 -7.58 -22.04
CA SER A 260 -2.55 -7.35 -21.71
C SER A 260 -2.21 -5.87 -21.51
N ARG A 261 -3.08 -4.94 -21.92
CA ARG A 261 -2.91 -3.50 -21.70
C ARG A 261 -3.77 -3.05 -20.52
N ALA A 262 -3.13 -2.57 -19.45
CA ALA A 262 -3.80 -2.13 -18.22
C ALA A 262 -4.94 -1.11 -18.46
N LYS A 263 -4.81 -0.24 -19.47
CA LYS A 263 -5.85 0.75 -19.84
C LYS A 263 -7.12 0.12 -20.44
N LEU A 264 -7.00 -1.05 -21.07
CA LEU A 264 -8.09 -1.71 -21.79
C LEU A 264 -8.67 -2.90 -21.02
N VAL A 265 -8.00 -3.38 -19.97
CA VAL A 265 -8.38 -4.62 -19.27
C VAL A 265 -9.85 -4.66 -18.84
N ALA A 266 -10.38 -3.57 -18.27
CA ALA A 266 -11.77 -3.54 -17.82
C ALA A 266 -12.77 -3.64 -18.99
N THR A 267 -12.51 -2.94 -20.09
CA THR A 267 -13.34 -2.94 -21.30
C THR A 267 -13.25 -4.29 -22.02
N ALA A 268 -12.04 -4.83 -22.15
CA ALA A 268 -11.80 -6.11 -22.80
C ALA A 268 -12.42 -7.28 -22.01
N SER A 269 -12.27 -7.30 -20.67
CA SER A 269 -12.91 -8.31 -19.82
C SER A 269 -14.43 -8.28 -19.93
N ALA A 270 -15.03 -7.09 -19.90
CA ALA A 270 -16.47 -6.92 -20.07
C ALA A 270 -16.91 -7.41 -21.45
N PHE A 271 -16.17 -7.04 -22.50
CA PHE A 271 -16.45 -7.52 -23.86
C PHE A 271 -16.45 -9.05 -23.92
N CYS A 272 -15.43 -9.73 -23.39
CA CYS A 272 -15.37 -11.20 -23.43
C CYS A 272 -16.58 -11.86 -22.77
N ILE A 273 -16.95 -11.39 -21.57
CA ILE A 273 -18.09 -11.94 -20.82
C ILE A 273 -19.40 -11.71 -21.58
N PHE A 274 -19.63 -10.48 -22.03
CA PHE A 274 -20.91 -10.11 -22.64
C PHE A 274 -21.04 -10.55 -24.09
N PHE A 275 -19.93 -10.71 -24.80
CA PHE A 275 -19.92 -11.30 -26.13
C PHE A 275 -20.45 -12.74 -26.07
N VAL A 276 -19.92 -13.57 -25.18
CA VAL A 276 -20.41 -14.96 -25.00
C VAL A 276 -21.85 -14.99 -24.54
N ASN A 277 -22.22 -14.13 -23.58
CA ASN A 277 -23.60 -14.03 -23.10
C ASN A 277 -24.60 -13.61 -24.20
N ASN A 278 -24.22 -12.65 -25.04
CA ASN A 278 -25.05 -12.12 -26.13
C ASN A 278 -25.12 -13.08 -27.33
N VAL A 279 -24.02 -13.77 -27.65
CA VAL A 279 -24.05 -14.85 -28.65
C VAL A 279 -24.90 -16.00 -28.16
N GLY A 280 -24.88 -16.31 -26.86
CA GLY A 280 -25.77 -17.26 -26.19
C GLY A 280 -25.94 -18.58 -26.96
N PRO A 281 -24.85 -19.33 -27.23
CA PRO A 281 -24.93 -20.57 -27.99
C PRO A 281 -25.72 -21.61 -27.18
N SER A 282 -26.71 -22.22 -27.82
CA SER A 282 -27.56 -23.26 -27.25
C SER A 282 -27.80 -24.36 -28.28
N ASN A 283 -28.04 -25.60 -27.83
CA ASN A 283 -28.27 -26.73 -28.74
C ASN A 283 -29.44 -26.47 -29.70
N LEU A 284 -30.50 -25.79 -29.22
CA LEU A 284 -31.53 -25.21 -30.06
C LEU A 284 -31.41 -23.69 -29.99
N MET A 285 -30.95 -23.06 -31.07
CA MET A 285 -30.84 -21.61 -31.16
C MET A 285 -32.15 -20.98 -31.65
N SER A 286 -32.59 -19.92 -30.98
CA SER A 286 -33.65 -19.03 -31.45
C SER A 286 -33.06 -17.72 -31.96
N TYR A 287 -33.47 -17.28 -33.16
CA TYR A 287 -32.95 -16.07 -33.80
C TYR A 287 -33.96 -14.92 -33.73
N ASP A 288 -34.35 -14.55 -32.50
CA ASP A 288 -35.21 -13.39 -32.24
C ASP A 288 -34.37 -12.13 -31.98
N ILE A 289 -34.35 -11.23 -32.96
CA ILE A 289 -33.64 -9.95 -32.90
C ILE A 289 -34.26 -9.01 -31.85
N ALA A 290 -35.59 -9.01 -31.71
CA ALA A 290 -36.28 -8.13 -30.76
C ALA A 290 -35.96 -8.54 -29.32
N ALA A 291 -36.01 -9.84 -29.02
CA ALA A 291 -35.62 -10.35 -27.71
C ALA A 291 -34.13 -10.11 -27.41
N PHE A 292 -33.25 -10.26 -28.42
CA PHE A 292 -31.83 -9.95 -28.29
C PHE A 292 -31.59 -8.47 -27.95
N LEU A 293 -32.17 -7.55 -28.71
CA LEU A 293 -32.03 -6.11 -28.48
C LEU A 293 -32.60 -5.71 -27.12
N ASN A 294 -33.75 -6.28 -26.73
CA ASN A 294 -34.36 -5.98 -25.44
C ASN A 294 -33.46 -6.40 -24.26
N LYS A 295 -32.83 -7.59 -24.33
CA LYS A 295 -31.84 -8.05 -23.33
C LYS A 295 -30.58 -7.20 -23.32
N ALA A 296 -30.09 -6.82 -24.49
CA ALA A 296 -28.92 -5.97 -24.64
C ALA A 296 -29.15 -4.58 -24.03
N ILE A 297 -30.32 -3.97 -24.31
CA ILE A 297 -30.74 -2.69 -23.74
C ILE A 297 -30.90 -2.82 -22.22
N ALA A 298 -31.55 -3.88 -21.73
CA ALA A 298 -31.66 -4.14 -20.28
C ALA A 298 -30.30 -4.18 -19.59
N THR A 299 -29.34 -4.85 -20.20
CA THR A 299 -27.97 -4.91 -19.68
C THR A 299 -27.32 -3.52 -19.65
N LEU A 300 -27.40 -2.76 -20.76
CA LEU A 300 -26.84 -1.41 -20.84
C LEU A 300 -27.49 -0.46 -19.84
N VAL A 301 -28.81 -0.53 -19.66
CA VAL A 301 -29.55 0.30 -18.71
C VAL A 301 -29.17 -0.03 -17.27
N GLY A 302 -29.10 -1.31 -16.91
CA GLY A 302 -28.69 -1.72 -15.56
C GLY A 302 -27.30 -1.21 -15.19
N VAL A 303 -26.31 -1.45 -16.06
CA VAL A 303 -24.95 -0.94 -15.85
C VAL A 303 -24.90 0.59 -15.91
N GLY A 304 -25.66 1.20 -16.82
CA GLY A 304 -25.74 2.66 -16.98
C GLY A 304 -26.26 3.34 -15.72
N ILE A 305 -27.31 2.82 -15.09
CA ILE A 305 -27.86 3.35 -13.83
C ILE A 305 -26.84 3.17 -12.70
N ALA A 306 -26.18 2.01 -12.59
CA ALA A 306 -25.13 1.81 -11.59
C ALA A 306 -23.98 2.83 -11.73
N VAL A 307 -23.52 3.08 -12.96
CA VAL A 307 -22.50 4.09 -13.27
C VAL A 307 -22.98 5.50 -12.96
N LEU A 308 -24.24 5.80 -13.29
CA LEU A 308 -24.86 7.10 -13.01
C LEU A 308 -24.89 7.37 -11.51
N VAL A 309 -25.33 6.41 -10.69
CA VAL A 309 -25.35 6.56 -9.24
C VAL A 309 -23.94 6.73 -8.67
N PHE A 310 -22.94 6.00 -9.19
CA PHE A 310 -21.54 6.23 -8.80
C PHE A 310 -21.02 7.63 -9.15
N ARG A 311 -21.54 8.25 -10.22
CA ARG A 311 -21.17 9.59 -10.65
C ARG A 311 -21.90 10.69 -9.89
N LEU A 312 -23.17 10.48 -9.56
CA LEU A 312 -24.01 11.43 -8.82
C LEU A 312 -23.72 11.42 -7.31
N ILE A 313 -23.57 10.24 -6.72
CA ILE A 313 -23.28 10.06 -5.30
C ILE A 313 -21.77 9.82 -5.13
N GLN A 314 -21.02 10.92 -5.18
CA GLN A 314 -19.58 10.90 -4.95
C GLN A 314 -19.29 10.86 -3.45
N LEU A 315 -18.60 9.81 -3.02
CA LEU A 315 -18.09 9.70 -1.66
C LEU A 315 -16.71 10.33 -1.60
N ASN A 316 -16.65 11.65 -1.78
CA ASN A 316 -15.38 12.36 -1.74
C ASN A 316 -14.91 12.46 -0.28
N PRO A 317 -13.75 11.89 0.06
CA PRO A 317 -13.19 12.06 1.39
C PRO A 317 -12.88 13.55 1.60
N GLY A 318 -13.60 14.18 2.52
CA GLY A 318 -13.37 15.57 2.93
C GLY A 318 -12.48 15.68 4.16
N GLU A 319 -12.29 16.90 4.66
CA GLU A 319 -11.44 17.22 5.82
C GLU A 319 -11.67 16.32 7.04
N ARG A 320 -12.94 15.97 7.30
CA ARG A 320 -13.31 15.07 8.41
C ARG A 320 -12.68 13.68 8.29
N HIS A 321 -12.65 13.12 7.09
CA HIS A 321 -12.04 11.81 6.84
C HIS A 321 -10.53 11.85 7.10
N TYR A 322 -9.83 12.93 6.68
CA TYR A 322 -8.40 13.08 6.94
C TYR A 322 -8.08 13.25 8.41
N ARG A 323 -8.86 14.06 9.13
CA ARG A 323 -8.71 14.20 10.60
C ARG A 323 -8.90 12.87 11.31
N ARG A 324 -9.86 12.05 10.88
CA ARG A 324 -10.05 10.69 11.39
C ARG A 324 -8.84 9.79 11.08
N MET A 325 -8.35 9.82 9.84
CA MET A 325 -7.20 9.04 9.41
C MET A 325 -5.92 9.40 10.18
N PHE A 326 -5.73 10.70 10.42
CA PHE A 326 -4.65 11.23 11.22
C PHE A 326 -4.75 10.77 12.68
N LYS A 327 -5.92 10.92 13.33
CA LYS A 327 -6.16 10.39 14.68
C LYS A 327 -5.93 8.90 14.77
N ALA A 328 -6.35 8.13 13.77
CA ALA A 328 -6.09 6.70 13.70
C ALA A 328 -4.59 6.37 13.56
N SER A 329 -3.80 7.26 12.94
CA SER A 329 -2.34 7.13 12.83
C SER A 329 -1.65 7.41 14.15
N LEU A 330 -2.08 8.43 14.89
CA LEU A 330 -1.62 8.68 16.26
C LEU A 330 -1.98 7.52 17.21
N PHE A 331 -3.20 6.99 17.10
CA PHE A 331 -3.61 5.83 17.87
C PHE A 331 -2.76 4.60 17.58
N ASP A 332 -2.40 4.37 16.31
CA ASP A 332 -1.54 3.26 15.95
C ASP A 332 -0.11 3.42 16.45
N LEU A 333 0.45 4.64 16.38
CA LEU A 333 1.73 4.97 17.02
C LEU A 333 1.68 4.72 18.53
N ALA A 334 0.57 5.04 19.18
CA ALA A 334 0.39 4.76 20.61
C ALA A 334 0.19 3.28 20.93
N GLN A 335 -0.25 2.44 19.98
CA GLN A 335 -0.23 0.98 20.14
C GLN A 335 1.16 0.41 19.85
N LEU A 336 1.93 1.07 18.98
CA LEU A 336 3.27 0.65 18.61
C LEU A 336 4.23 0.62 19.81
N THR A 337 3.92 1.35 20.89
CA THR A 337 4.71 1.34 22.13
C THR A 337 4.63 0.03 22.91
N SER A 338 3.55 -0.75 22.75
CA SER A 338 3.30 -1.97 23.55
C SER A 338 3.15 -3.26 22.72
N ARG A 339 3.05 -3.18 21.39
CA ARG A 339 2.94 -4.35 20.49
C ARG A 339 4.21 -5.20 20.47
N PRO A 340 4.16 -6.54 20.37
CA PRO A 340 5.35 -7.37 20.18
C PRO A 340 6.16 -6.93 18.95
N LEU A 341 7.48 -6.79 19.11
CA LEU A 341 8.39 -6.28 18.07
C LEU A 341 8.32 -7.10 16.76
N GLU A 342 8.22 -8.43 16.86
CA GLU A 342 8.14 -9.35 15.72
C GLU A 342 7.00 -9.03 14.74
N GLN A 343 5.89 -8.47 15.24
CA GLN A 343 4.69 -8.16 14.46
C GLN A 343 4.53 -6.66 14.22
N ALA A 344 5.29 -5.83 14.94
CA ALA A 344 5.12 -4.39 14.98
C ALA A 344 5.40 -3.73 13.63
N GLU A 345 6.46 -4.14 12.94
CA GLU A 345 6.87 -3.56 11.65
C GLU A 345 5.86 -3.87 10.53
N SER A 346 5.45 -5.14 10.37
CA SER A 346 4.45 -5.53 9.39
C SER A 346 3.07 -4.91 9.67
N TRP A 347 2.72 -4.76 10.94
CA TRP A 347 1.45 -4.18 11.35
C TRP A 347 1.40 -2.68 11.13
N PHE A 348 2.42 -1.95 11.57
CA PHE A 348 2.49 -0.50 11.46
C PHE A 348 2.80 -0.07 10.02
N GLY A 349 3.81 -0.67 9.40
CA GLY A 349 4.24 -0.36 8.04
C GLY A 349 3.12 -0.57 7.00
N GLY A 350 2.37 -1.67 7.09
CA GLY A 350 1.22 -1.92 6.22
C GLY A 350 0.10 -0.88 6.36
N ARG A 351 -0.26 -0.52 7.60
CA ARG A 351 -1.30 0.50 7.86
C ARG A 351 -0.85 1.89 7.45
N MET A 352 0.41 2.25 7.70
CA MET A 352 0.97 3.53 7.26
C MET A 352 1.08 3.62 5.75
N ALA A 353 1.48 2.55 5.07
CA ALA A 353 1.54 2.50 3.61
C ALA A 353 0.16 2.79 2.98
N ASP A 354 -0.89 2.05 3.41
CA ASP A 354 -2.26 2.26 2.91
C ASP A 354 -2.75 3.70 3.18
N ARG A 355 -2.48 4.23 4.37
CA ARG A 355 -2.91 5.60 4.71
C ARG A 355 -2.15 6.68 3.98
N LEU A 356 -0.85 6.55 3.79
CA LEU A 356 -0.06 7.49 3.02
C LEU A 356 -0.52 7.49 1.57
N ILE A 357 -0.74 6.32 0.95
CA ILE A 357 -1.28 6.25 -0.43
C ILE A 357 -2.64 6.96 -0.52
N ARG A 358 -3.52 6.83 0.49
CA ARG A 358 -4.79 7.57 0.54
C ARG A 358 -4.58 9.08 0.71
N LEU A 359 -3.71 9.49 1.64
CA LEU A 359 -3.38 10.89 1.92
C LEU A 359 -2.72 11.60 0.74
N SER A 360 -1.83 10.93 0.00
CA SER A 360 -1.15 11.53 -1.15
C SER A 360 -2.10 11.84 -2.29
N ARG A 361 -3.09 10.99 -2.51
CA ARG A 361 -4.09 11.21 -3.56
C ARG A 361 -4.95 12.42 -3.25
N TYR A 362 -5.29 12.62 -1.98
CA TYR A 362 -5.98 13.83 -1.54
C TYR A 362 -5.12 15.08 -1.66
N SER A 363 -3.86 15.01 -1.25
CA SER A 363 -2.97 16.18 -1.30
C SER A 363 -2.72 16.64 -2.74
N GLN A 364 -2.84 15.76 -3.72
CA GLN A 364 -2.83 16.11 -5.15
C GLN A 364 -4.10 16.85 -5.60
N THR A 365 -5.23 16.67 -4.92
CA THR A 365 -6.48 17.39 -5.20
C THR A 365 -6.60 18.74 -4.49
N LEU A 366 -5.70 19.03 -3.54
CA LEU A 366 -5.69 20.28 -2.78
C LEU A 366 -4.65 21.29 -3.34
N PRO A 367 -4.90 22.60 -3.19
CA PRO A 367 -3.89 23.64 -3.42
C PRO A 367 -2.63 23.40 -2.57
N ALA A 368 -1.47 23.82 -3.08
CA ALA A 368 -0.16 23.55 -2.47
C ALA A 368 -0.05 23.99 -0.99
N GLU A 369 -0.77 25.06 -0.63
CA GLU A 369 -0.82 25.65 0.72
C GLU A 369 -1.50 24.74 1.78
N ARG A 370 -2.33 23.77 1.38
CA ARG A 370 -3.03 22.83 2.30
C ARG A 370 -2.40 21.43 2.35
N ARG A 371 -1.14 21.29 1.94
CA ARG A 371 -0.41 20.02 1.95
C ARG A 371 0.07 19.57 3.35
N THR A 372 -0.26 20.31 4.40
CA THR A 372 0.09 20.00 5.81
C THR A 372 -0.33 18.60 6.23
N HIS A 373 -1.46 18.06 5.73
CA HIS A 373 -1.89 16.69 6.03
C HIS A 373 -0.95 15.59 5.53
N TRP A 374 -0.28 15.82 4.39
CA TRP A 374 0.70 14.88 3.85
C TRP A 374 1.97 14.84 4.71
N ASP A 375 2.47 16.03 5.06
CA ASP A 375 3.67 16.15 5.90
C ASP A 375 3.45 15.57 7.29
N ASN A 376 2.25 15.74 7.84
CA ASN A 376 1.80 15.09 9.07
C ASN A 376 1.82 13.55 9.00
N GLY A 377 1.45 12.97 7.86
CA GLY A 377 1.55 11.52 7.64
C GLY A 377 3.00 11.04 7.60
N LEU A 378 3.88 11.79 6.93
CA LEU A 378 5.29 11.44 6.82
C LEU A 378 6.03 11.56 8.15
N LEU A 379 5.77 12.63 8.92
CA LEU A 379 6.30 12.81 10.27
C LEU A 379 5.79 11.73 11.24
N GLY A 380 4.55 11.28 11.08
CA GLY A 380 4.03 10.13 11.82
C GLY A 380 4.73 8.83 11.46
N LEU A 381 5.05 8.61 10.19
CA LEU A 381 5.84 7.47 9.77
C LEU A 381 7.29 7.57 10.31
N ASP A 382 7.92 8.74 10.23
CA ASP A 382 9.26 8.99 10.81
C ASP A 382 9.27 8.67 12.31
N LEU A 383 8.30 9.19 13.08
CA LEU A 383 8.21 8.93 14.52
C LEU A 383 8.03 7.43 14.82
N GLY A 384 7.25 6.71 13.99
CA GLY A 384 7.07 5.28 14.11
C GLY A 384 8.32 4.47 13.82
N ASP A 385 9.12 4.90 12.82
CA ASP A 385 10.41 4.31 12.51
C ASP A 385 11.39 4.45 13.68
N GLU A 386 11.50 5.65 14.26
CA GLU A 386 12.34 5.92 15.43
C GLU A 386 11.88 5.13 16.67
N LEU A 387 10.57 5.00 16.83
CA LEU A 387 10.00 4.21 17.92
C LEU A 387 10.32 2.71 17.75
N LEU A 388 10.28 2.16 16.54
CA LEU A 388 10.66 0.77 16.29
C LEU A 388 12.15 0.54 16.59
N GLU A 389 13.00 1.46 16.15
CA GLU A 389 14.45 1.40 16.38
C GLU A 389 14.79 1.48 17.87
N LEU A 390 14.19 2.43 18.59
CA LEU A 390 14.35 2.58 20.03
C LEU A 390 13.94 1.30 20.77
N ARG A 391 12.81 0.70 20.38
CA ARG A 391 12.30 -0.52 21.01
C ARG A 391 13.17 -1.73 20.71
N ALA A 392 13.70 -1.84 19.49
CA ALA A 392 14.63 -2.91 19.12
C ALA A 392 15.93 -2.81 19.92
N SER A 393 16.51 -1.61 20.00
CA SER A 393 17.76 -1.34 20.74
C SER A 393 17.61 -1.57 22.26
N LEU A 394 16.41 -1.37 22.80
CA LEU A 394 16.10 -1.58 24.22
C LEU A 394 15.44 -2.93 24.52
N ALA A 395 15.43 -3.88 23.58
CA ALA A 395 14.79 -5.18 23.76
C ALA A 395 15.46 -6.01 24.87
N GLY A 396 16.79 -5.91 25.01
CA GLY A 396 17.58 -6.60 26.03
C GLY A 396 17.68 -5.86 27.37
N SER A 397 17.01 -4.71 27.56
CA SER A 397 17.17 -3.93 28.78
C SER A 397 16.55 -4.60 30.01
N GLN A 398 17.24 -4.48 31.15
CA GLN A 398 16.83 -5.06 32.45
C GLN A 398 16.97 -4.02 33.57
N GLY A 399 16.34 -4.29 34.72
CA GLY A 399 16.46 -3.45 35.92
C GLY A 399 15.94 -2.03 35.73
N ALA A 400 16.70 -1.04 36.23
CA ALA A 400 16.31 0.38 36.17
C ALA A 400 16.11 0.89 34.74
N LEU A 401 16.92 0.42 33.77
CA LEU A 401 16.78 0.81 32.37
C LEU A 401 15.48 0.29 31.75
N ALA A 402 15.03 -0.90 32.13
CA ALA A 402 13.72 -1.41 31.69
C ALA A 402 12.56 -0.58 32.27
N GLY A 403 12.69 -0.14 33.54
CA GLY A 403 11.73 0.76 34.17
C GLY A 403 11.59 2.10 33.44
N GLU A 404 12.72 2.75 33.13
CA GLU A 404 12.70 4.03 32.39
C GLU A 404 12.25 3.87 30.95
N ARG A 405 12.61 2.76 30.28
CA ARG A 405 12.06 2.42 28.95
C ARG A 405 10.53 2.35 29.00
N ASP A 406 9.97 1.60 29.95
CA ASP A 406 8.53 1.39 30.04
C ASP A 406 7.79 2.69 30.42
N ASN A 407 8.40 3.51 31.27
CA ASN A 407 7.92 4.86 31.59
C ASN A 407 7.89 5.76 30.34
N TYR A 408 8.98 5.82 29.58
CA TYR A 408 9.09 6.58 28.35
C TYR A 408 8.02 6.18 27.33
N LEU A 409 7.88 4.88 27.08
CA LEU A 409 6.90 4.32 26.14
C LEU A 409 5.46 4.59 26.58
N ARG A 410 5.18 4.56 27.89
CA ARG A 410 3.86 4.89 28.46
C ARG A 410 3.54 6.36 28.26
N GLN A 411 4.46 7.27 28.55
CA GLN A 411 4.25 8.70 28.39
C GLN A 411 4.05 9.09 26.93
N LEU A 412 4.86 8.54 26.02
CA LEU A 412 4.69 8.72 24.58
C LEU A 412 3.29 8.24 24.13
N ALA A 413 2.84 7.08 24.61
CA ALA A 413 1.50 6.57 24.28
C ALA A 413 0.37 7.49 24.78
N VAL A 414 0.50 8.07 25.97
CA VAL A 414 -0.48 9.01 26.53
C VAL A 414 -0.55 10.28 25.68
N ILE A 415 0.61 10.86 25.34
CA ILE A 415 0.70 12.07 24.51
C ILE A 415 0.05 11.83 23.14
N LEU A 416 0.35 10.71 22.49
CA LEU A 416 -0.19 10.36 21.18
C LEU A 416 -1.71 10.09 21.21
N ARG A 417 -2.26 9.51 22.29
CA ARG A 417 -3.71 9.22 22.39
C ARG A 417 -4.55 10.45 22.70
N HIS A 418 -4.08 11.33 23.57
CA HIS A 418 -4.93 12.34 24.20
C HIS A 418 -4.67 13.76 23.69
N ALA A 419 -3.43 14.09 23.35
CA ALA A 419 -3.06 15.46 23.00
C ALA A 419 -2.68 15.59 21.52
N GLY A 420 -1.91 14.65 21.00
CA GLY A 420 -1.34 14.73 19.64
C GLY A 420 -0.26 15.82 19.52
N PRO A 421 0.26 16.04 18.30
CA PRO A 421 1.29 17.05 18.05
C PRO A 421 0.70 18.46 18.11
N GLY A 422 1.36 19.35 18.85
CA GLY A 422 1.02 20.76 18.96
C GLY A 422 2.03 21.51 19.83
N LEU A 423 2.02 22.85 19.78
CA LEU A 423 3.01 23.67 20.50
C LEU A 423 3.02 23.39 22.02
N ALA A 424 1.84 23.17 22.63
CA ALA A 424 1.73 22.86 24.05
C ALA A 424 2.33 21.49 24.43
N THR A 425 2.43 20.55 23.48
CA THR A 425 2.95 19.20 23.73
C THR A 425 4.40 19.03 23.29
N ALA A 426 5.01 20.06 22.67
CA ALA A 426 6.38 20.00 22.13
C ALA A 426 7.43 19.63 23.18
N GLY A 427 7.29 20.11 24.42
CA GLY A 427 8.22 19.85 25.52
C GLY A 427 7.90 18.62 26.38
N MET A 428 6.77 17.95 26.14
CA MET A 428 6.30 16.85 27.01
C MET A 428 7.21 15.61 27.00
N LEU A 429 8.04 15.45 25.96
CA LEU A 429 9.02 14.36 25.89
C LEU A 429 10.39 14.72 26.46
N ASP A 430 10.64 15.96 26.89
CA ASP A 430 11.97 16.40 27.30
C ASP A 430 12.42 15.73 28.60
N GLY A 431 11.56 15.74 29.63
CA GLY A 431 11.81 15.07 30.91
C GLY A 431 12.00 13.55 30.76
N PRO A 432 11.07 12.83 30.10
CA PRO A 432 11.22 11.40 29.85
C PRO A 432 12.46 11.05 29.05
N SER A 433 12.80 11.87 28.04
CA SER A 433 14.01 11.65 27.24
C SER A 433 15.26 11.81 28.09
N ALA A 434 15.32 12.82 28.96
CA ALA A 434 16.46 13.04 29.85
C ALA A 434 16.64 11.88 30.84
N ALA A 435 15.56 11.39 31.45
CA ALA A 435 15.61 10.26 32.37
C ALA A 435 16.09 8.97 31.69
N LEU A 436 15.60 8.68 30.48
CA LEU A 436 16.02 7.51 29.71
C LEU A 436 17.48 7.61 29.25
N LEU A 437 17.93 8.80 28.83
CA LEU A 437 19.33 9.04 28.47
C LEU A 437 20.26 8.86 29.67
N GLN A 438 19.86 9.35 30.85
CA GLN A 438 20.63 9.16 32.09
C GLN A 438 20.70 7.68 32.49
N ALA A 439 19.62 6.91 32.30
CA ALA A 439 19.61 5.47 32.55
C ALA A 439 20.53 4.71 31.57
N LEU A 440 20.69 5.20 30.33
CA LEU A 440 21.61 4.62 29.34
C LEU A 440 23.08 4.86 29.66
N GLU A 441 23.41 5.91 30.43
CA GLU A 441 24.78 6.18 30.87
C GLU A 441 25.25 5.21 31.98
N GLN A 442 24.31 4.57 32.68
CA GLN A 442 24.65 3.60 33.73
C GLN A 442 25.07 2.23 33.16
N PRO A 443 25.89 1.45 33.90
CA PRO A 443 26.24 0.09 33.51
C PRO A 443 24.98 -0.75 33.31
N SER A 444 24.77 -1.18 32.08
CA SER A 444 23.65 -2.01 31.65
C SER A 444 24.16 -3.26 30.94
N GLY A 445 23.37 -4.33 30.95
CA GLY A 445 23.68 -5.57 30.21
C GLY A 445 23.52 -5.45 28.68
N LEU A 446 23.34 -4.26 28.14
CA LEU A 446 23.25 -3.99 26.70
C LEU A 446 24.65 -3.94 26.07
N THR A 447 24.74 -4.31 24.80
CA THR A 447 25.95 -4.10 24.01
C THR A 447 26.24 -2.60 23.85
N GLU A 448 27.49 -2.23 23.62
CA GLU A 448 27.88 -0.84 23.38
C GLU A 448 27.14 -0.26 22.16
N GLN A 449 27.04 -1.07 21.10
CA GLN A 449 26.26 -0.74 19.90
C GLN A 449 24.78 -0.48 20.23
N ASP A 450 24.09 -1.37 20.94
CA ASP A 450 22.66 -1.18 21.28
C ASP A 450 22.43 0.07 22.13
N ARG A 451 23.39 0.40 23.01
CA ARG A 451 23.33 1.60 23.86
C ARG A 451 23.46 2.87 23.04
N GLU A 452 24.42 2.92 22.10
CA GLU A 452 24.57 4.05 21.18
C GLU A 452 23.33 4.21 20.28
N MET A 453 22.80 3.10 19.77
CA MET A 453 21.60 3.09 18.94
C MET A 453 20.37 3.59 19.72
N ALA A 454 20.19 3.14 20.97
CA ALA A 454 19.13 3.63 21.83
C ALA A 454 19.27 5.14 22.10
N ARG A 455 20.48 5.63 22.39
CA ARG A 455 20.75 7.06 22.63
C ARG A 455 20.38 7.91 21.42
N ALA A 456 20.83 7.50 20.24
CA ALA A 456 20.53 8.18 18.98
C ALA A 456 19.02 8.19 18.69
N ALA A 457 18.34 7.04 18.85
CA ALA A 457 16.90 6.93 18.63
C ALA A 457 16.08 7.82 19.58
N VAL A 458 16.45 7.94 20.87
CA VAL A 458 15.77 8.88 21.81
C VAL A 458 15.90 10.32 21.34
N LEU A 459 17.10 10.74 20.92
CA LEU A 459 17.35 12.10 20.43
C LEU A 459 16.58 12.38 19.13
N GLN A 460 16.54 11.43 18.21
CA GLN A 460 15.78 11.51 16.96
C GLN A 460 14.28 11.56 17.18
N LEU A 461 13.75 10.74 18.09
CA LEU A 461 12.33 10.74 18.43
C LEU A 461 11.92 12.09 19.01
N ARG A 462 12.72 12.64 19.94
CA ARG A 462 12.50 13.98 20.51
C ARG A 462 12.54 15.09 19.45
N PHE A 463 13.52 15.06 18.55
CA PHE A 463 13.63 16.03 17.46
C PHE A 463 12.45 15.95 16.49
N THR A 464 12.11 14.74 16.05
CA THR A 464 10.99 14.48 15.13
C THR A 464 9.67 14.93 15.75
N TRP A 465 9.47 14.66 17.04
CA TRP A 465 8.31 15.13 17.79
C TRP A 465 8.22 16.65 17.82
N ARG A 466 9.30 17.35 18.21
CA ARG A 466 9.32 18.83 18.24
C ARG A 466 9.06 19.43 16.86
N LYS A 467 9.69 18.89 15.82
CA LYS A 467 9.47 19.29 14.43
C LYS A 467 8.00 19.08 14.02
N TRP A 468 7.39 17.99 14.46
CA TRP A 468 5.98 17.71 14.21
C TRP A 468 5.06 18.69 14.93
N CYS A 469 5.32 18.99 16.20
CA CYS A 469 4.58 19.99 16.97
C CYS A 469 4.66 21.41 16.39
N GLN A 470 5.81 21.78 15.81
CA GLN A 470 6.02 23.09 15.18
C GLN A 470 5.33 23.21 13.81
N ARG A 471 5.25 22.11 13.05
CA ARG A 471 4.62 22.07 11.72
C ARG A 471 3.13 21.73 11.75
N GLY A 472 2.59 21.24 12.87
CA GLY A 472 1.21 20.80 13.02
C GLY A 472 0.16 21.93 13.04
N ILE A 473 0.51 23.13 12.57
CA ILE A 473 -0.34 24.32 12.48
C ILE A 473 -0.84 24.49 11.05
#